data_AF-A0A399YK76-F1
#
_entry.id   AF-A0A399YK76-F1
#
_cell.length_a   1.000
_cell.length_b   1.000
_cell.length_c   1.000
_cell.angle_alpha   90.00
_cell.angle_beta   90.00
_cell.angle_gamma   90.00
#
_symmetry.space_group_name_H-M   'P 1'
#
loop_
_entity.id
_entity.type
_entity.pdbx_description
1 polymer ?
#
loop_
_entity_poly.entity_id
_entity_poly.type
_entity_poly.pdbx_seq_one_letter_code
_entity_poly.pdbx_strand_id
1 'polypeptide(L)'
;MEFAEYIDADYFVFHLAQVDKWNWDRHDQMEKAIKIFNVFATYYTAREMSFTPLIETLVYPKFPATGAEAFLLLKECRKTLRHTRLALNIAHLWSSRNRMLQTQVWPDERVSFEASLEYALDTLADDVHLFDLSGGWESETHAIPGLHPQQDPFRYPMKLRESASVYAESGELDLNRVLELMVTATVRRDKDLRVVLQVFDRDIEQILEAARLIRHDLIARANAPAMEYRPIEIVTAKKKRAPARRRTAARRVSAARAVKNGHSGAKKKTRKKKTKKS
;
A
#
# COMPACT_ATOMS: atom_id res chain seq x y z
N MET A 1 -10.33 7.64 26.28
CA MET A 1 -9.77 8.99 26.48
C MET A 1 -9.57 9.27 27.95
N GLU A 2 -10.62 9.41 28.78
CA GLU A 2 -10.44 9.64 30.24
C GLU A 2 -9.60 8.55 30.92
N PHE A 3 -9.84 7.27 30.60
CA PHE A 3 -9.00 6.19 31.13
C PHE A 3 -7.55 6.26 30.66
N ALA A 4 -7.31 6.69 29.40
CA ALA A 4 -5.96 6.83 28.87
C ALA A 4 -5.21 7.98 29.56
N GLU A 5 -5.90 9.09 29.82
CA GLU A 5 -5.37 10.19 30.63
C GLU A 5 -5.10 9.73 32.08
N TYR A 6 -6.03 8.98 32.67
CA TYR A 6 -5.90 8.50 34.05
C TYR A 6 -4.69 7.60 34.29
N ILE A 7 -4.27 6.84 33.28
CA ILE A 7 -3.08 5.97 33.36
C ILE A 7 -1.81 6.64 32.83
N ASP A 8 -1.85 7.96 32.58
CA ASP A 8 -0.76 8.73 31.98
C ASP A 8 -0.23 8.11 30.67
N ALA A 9 -1.13 7.67 29.79
CA ALA A 9 -0.74 7.08 28.53
C ALA A 9 0.04 8.08 27.66
N ASP A 10 1.19 7.67 27.10
CA ASP A 10 1.98 8.54 26.21
C ASP A 10 1.21 8.92 24.93
N TYR A 11 0.35 8.02 24.47
CA TYR A 11 -0.39 8.18 23.22
C TYR A 11 -1.73 7.42 23.25
N PHE A 12 -2.63 7.80 22.34
CA PHE A 12 -3.92 7.16 22.15
C PHE A 12 -4.18 6.91 20.67
N VAL A 13 -4.19 5.64 20.26
CA VAL A 13 -4.50 5.23 18.88
C VAL A 13 -6.01 5.16 18.71
N PHE A 14 -6.53 5.70 17.61
CA PHE A 14 -7.95 5.61 17.28
C PHE A 14 -8.18 5.43 15.79
N HIS A 15 -9.32 4.79 15.48
CA HIS A 15 -9.75 4.47 14.12
C HIS A 15 -10.92 5.39 13.76
N LEU A 16 -10.76 6.22 12.72
CA LEU A 16 -11.74 7.26 12.40
C LEU A 16 -12.93 6.77 11.56
N ALA A 17 -12.72 5.81 10.66
CA ALA A 17 -13.76 5.35 9.74
C ALA A 17 -13.71 3.82 9.56
N GLN A 18 -14.25 3.11 10.56
CA GLN A 18 -14.28 1.64 10.58
C GLN A 18 -15.56 0.99 10.04
N VAL A 19 -16.68 1.71 9.98
CA VAL A 19 -18.00 1.09 9.75
C VAL A 19 -18.07 0.47 8.36
N ASP A 20 -18.60 -0.76 8.29
CA ASP A 20 -18.84 -1.61 7.11
C ASP A 20 -19.78 -0.99 6.06
N LYS A 21 -19.50 0.23 5.61
CA LYS A 21 -20.17 0.89 4.49
C LYS A 21 -19.20 0.92 3.32
N TRP A 22 -19.01 -0.27 2.75
CA TRP A 22 -18.18 -0.63 1.60
C TRP A 22 -18.49 0.20 0.32
N ASN A 23 -19.58 0.97 0.33
CA ASN A 23 -20.11 1.72 -0.82
C ASN A 23 -19.93 3.24 -0.71
N TRP A 24 -19.22 3.76 0.30
CA TRP A 24 -18.98 5.19 0.37
C TRP A 24 -17.84 5.62 -0.55
N ASP A 25 -18.07 6.71 -1.24
CA ASP A 25 -17.02 7.41 -1.97
C ASP A 25 -15.89 7.80 -1.00
N ARG A 26 -14.64 7.82 -1.48
CA ARG A 26 -13.47 8.14 -0.65
C ARG A 26 -13.54 9.56 -0.08
N HIS A 27 -14.16 10.49 -0.80
CA HIS A 27 -14.40 11.85 -0.32
C HIS A 27 -15.34 11.84 0.90
N ASP A 28 -16.45 11.10 0.82
CA ASP A 28 -17.39 10.96 1.94
C ASP A 28 -16.73 10.34 3.19
N GLN A 29 -15.81 9.38 2.98
CA GLN A 29 -15.05 8.78 4.07
C GLN A 29 -14.12 9.81 4.74
N MET A 30 -13.42 10.63 3.94
CA MET A 30 -12.58 11.73 4.43
C MET A 30 -13.39 12.74 5.25
N GLU A 31 -14.50 13.26 4.71
CA GLU A 31 -15.33 14.25 5.41
C GLU A 31 -15.83 13.73 6.76
N LYS A 32 -16.24 12.47 6.81
CA LYS A 32 -16.72 11.86 8.05
C LYS A 32 -15.60 11.59 9.04
N ALA A 33 -14.44 11.15 8.57
CA ALA A 33 -13.25 11.01 9.41
C ALA A 33 -12.88 12.35 10.06
N ILE A 34 -12.88 13.44 9.29
CA ILE A 34 -12.62 14.80 9.80
C ILE A 34 -13.70 15.21 10.82
N LYS A 35 -14.98 14.94 10.54
CA LYS A 35 -16.07 15.24 11.47
C LYS A 35 -15.91 14.51 12.81
N ILE A 36 -15.61 13.21 12.78
CA ILE A 36 -15.39 12.40 13.99
C ILE A 36 -14.17 12.92 14.74
N PHE A 37 -13.09 13.21 14.01
CA PHE A 37 -11.88 13.77 14.60
C PHE A 37 -12.13 15.12 15.29
N ASN A 38 -12.94 16.01 14.71
CA ASN A 38 -13.25 17.29 15.33
C ASN A 38 -14.04 17.13 16.65
N VAL A 39 -14.93 16.14 16.74
CA VAL A 39 -15.61 15.80 18.00
C VAL A 39 -14.61 15.30 19.04
N PHE A 40 -13.72 14.40 18.64
CA PHE A 40 -12.62 13.91 19.48
C PHE A 40 -11.73 15.07 19.97
N ALA A 41 -11.28 15.95 19.06
CA ALA A 41 -10.38 17.06 19.36
C ALA A 41 -11.02 18.11 20.27
N THR A 42 -12.32 18.37 20.10
CA THR A 42 -13.08 19.26 21.00
C THR A 42 -13.08 18.72 22.42
N TYR A 43 -13.38 17.43 22.58
CA TYR A 43 -13.39 16.80 23.90
C TYR A 43 -11.99 16.70 24.52
N TYR A 44 -10.98 16.32 23.72
CA TYR A 44 -9.58 16.30 24.11
C TYR A 44 -9.12 17.65 24.69
N THR A 45 -9.43 18.73 23.97
CA THR A 45 -9.04 20.10 24.37
C THR A 45 -9.82 20.56 25.61
N ALA A 46 -11.12 20.31 25.66
CA ALA A 46 -11.97 20.72 26.78
C ALA A 46 -11.63 20.01 28.10
N ARG A 47 -11.00 18.83 28.02
CA ARG A 47 -10.54 18.05 29.17
C ARG A 47 -9.05 18.20 29.43
N GLU A 48 -8.35 19.08 28.70
CA GLU A 48 -6.92 19.36 28.86
C GLU A 48 -6.05 18.09 28.83
N MET A 49 -6.40 17.13 27.96
CA MET A 49 -5.69 15.86 27.86
C MET A 49 -4.27 16.03 27.34
N SER A 50 -3.37 15.14 27.73
CA SER A 50 -1.92 15.26 27.49
C SER A 50 -1.34 14.21 26.54
N PHE A 51 -1.98 13.05 26.39
CA PHE A 51 -1.51 11.99 25.50
C PHE A 51 -1.44 12.43 24.03
N THR A 52 -0.53 11.86 23.24
CA THR A 52 -0.45 12.13 21.79
C THR A 52 -1.55 11.40 21.01
N PRO A 53 -2.45 12.08 20.28
CA PRO A 53 -3.46 11.41 19.45
C PRO A 53 -2.84 10.82 18.19
N LEU A 54 -3.06 9.52 17.95
CA LEU A 54 -2.54 8.79 16.79
C LEU A 54 -3.67 8.29 15.90
N ILE A 55 -3.65 8.67 14.62
CA ILE A 55 -4.55 8.12 13.60
C ILE A 55 -3.90 6.87 13.02
N GLU A 56 -4.57 5.72 13.12
CA GLU A 56 -4.09 4.47 12.52
C GLU A 56 -4.49 4.33 11.05
N THR A 57 -3.60 3.78 10.22
CA THR A 57 -3.95 3.27 8.88
C THR A 57 -4.65 1.91 8.98
N LEU A 58 -5.72 1.71 8.23
CA LEU A 58 -6.61 0.54 8.32
C LEU A 58 -6.65 -0.28 7.04
N VAL A 59 -7.10 -1.53 7.13
CA VAL A 59 -7.29 -2.40 5.96
C VAL A 59 -8.45 -1.90 5.09
N TYR A 60 -8.22 -1.75 3.79
CA TYR A 60 -9.25 -1.46 2.79
C TYR A 60 -10.45 -2.42 2.93
N PRO A 61 -11.70 -1.92 2.94
CA PRO A 61 -12.15 -0.58 2.53
C PRO A 61 -12.22 0.49 3.63
N LYS A 62 -11.69 0.20 4.84
CA LYS A 62 -11.64 1.19 5.92
C LYS A 62 -10.73 2.35 5.54
N PHE A 63 -10.79 3.45 6.29
CA PHE A 63 -10.08 4.68 5.94
C PHE A 63 -9.34 5.29 7.16
N PRO A 64 -8.09 5.79 6.99
CA PRO A 64 -7.28 5.80 5.77
C PRO A 64 -6.63 4.43 5.49
N ALA A 65 -6.59 3.99 4.24
CA ALA A 65 -6.04 2.70 3.82
C ALA A 65 -4.71 2.76 3.07
N THR A 66 -4.25 3.97 2.70
CA THR A 66 -2.96 4.19 2.02
C THR A 66 -2.17 5.30 2.70
N GLY A 67 -0.85 5.37 2.43
CA GLY A 67 -0.02 6.47 2.91
C GLY A 67 -0.48 7.84 2.40
N ALA A 68 -0.96 7.93 1.15
CA ALA A 68 -1.48 9.17 0.59
C ALA A 68 -2.78 9.62 1.29
N GLU A 69 -3.70 8.69 1.57
CA GLU A 69 -4.91 8.98 2.33
C GLU A 69 -4.58 9.43 3.77
N ALA A 70 -3.61 8.77 4.42
CA ALA A 70 -3.13 9.15 5.75
C ALA A 70 -2.52 10.56 5.79
N PHE A 71 -1.70 10.92 4.79
CA PHE A 71 -1.12 12.26 4.66
C PHE A 71 -2.20 13.34 4.54
N LEU A 72 -3.16 13.15 3.63
CA LEU A 72 -4.23 14.12 3.40
C LEU A 72 -5.09 14.29 4.66
N LEU A 73 -5.47 13.18 5.30
CA LEU A 73 -6.28 13.20 6.51
C LEU A 73 -5.55 13.90 7.66
N LEU A 74 -4.28 13.55 7.89
CA LEU A 74 -3.47 14.15 8.95
C LEU A 74 -3.35 15.67 8.78
N LYS A 75 -3.14 16.14 7.55
CA LYS A 75 -3.07 17.57 7.24
C LYS A 75 -4.36 18.29 7.63
N GLU A 76 -5.51 17.69 7.36
CA GLU A 76 -6.82 18.26 7.74
C GLU A 76 -7.03 18.22 9.25
N CYS A 77 -6.77 17.09 9.91
CA CYS A 77 -6.90 16.92 11.36
C CYS A 77 -6.01 17.91 12.15
N ARG A 78 -4.79 18.17 11.68
CA ARG A 78 -3.86 19.10 12.33
C ARG A 78 -4.28 20.56 12.29
N LYS A 79 -5.26 20.93 11.46
CA LYS A 79 -5.89 22.26 11.53
C LYS A 79 -6.61 22.46 12.87
N THR A 80 -7.15 21.38 13.44
CA THR A 80 -7.87 21.40 14.71
C THR A 80 -6.95 21.04 15.89
N LEU A 81 -6.07 20.03 15.73
CA LEU A 81 -5.20 19.57 16.80
C LEU A 81 -3.77 19.28 16.27
N ARG A 82 -2.87 20.26 16.44
CA ARG A 82 -1.57 20.30 15.74
C ARG A 82 -0.62 19.15 16.07
N HIS A 83 -0.66 18.62 17.29
CA HIS A 83 0.26 17.56 17.74
C HIS A 83 -0.21 16.14 17.38
N THR A 84 -1.29 16.01 16.59
CA THR A 84 -1.74 14.72 16.06
C THR A 84 -0.64 14.08 15.20
N ARG A 85 -0.46 12.77 15.34
CA ARG A 85 0.51 11.95 14.61
C ARG A 85 -0.15 10.71 14.01
N LEU A 86 0.64 9.88 13.35
CA LEU A 86 0.19 8.62 12.74
C LEU A 86 0.70 7.40 13.51
N ALA A 87 -0.14 6.37 13.56
CA ALA A 87 0.27 4.99 13.76
C ALA A 87 0.21 4.29 12.38
N LEU A 88 1.37 3.97 11.80
CA LEU A 88 1.40 3.29 10.50
C LEU A 88 1.39 1.79 10.72
N ASN A 89 0.27 1.17 10.36
CA ASN A 89 0.12 -0.27 10.41
C ASN A 89 0.55 -0.90 9.07
N ILE A 90 1.70 -1.59 9.11
CA ILE A 90 2.36 -2.08 7.91
C ILE A 90 1.54 -3.18 7.23
N ALA A 91 1.02 -4.14 8.00
CA ALA A 91 0.23 -5.23 7.45
C ALA A 91 -1.10 -4.73 6.88
N HIS A 92 -1.68 -3.68 7.47
CA HIS A 92 -2.85 -3.03 6.92
C HIS A 92 -2.57 -2.39 5.56
N LEU A 93 -1.48 -1.63 5.42
CA LEU A 93 -1.12 -1.01 4.13
C LEU A 93 -0.86 -2.07 3.05
N TRP A 94 -0.18 -3.17 3.40
CA TRP A 94 0.07 -4.29 2.49
C TRP A 94 -1.24 -4.97 2.06
N SER A 95 -2.10 -5.31 3.02
CA SER A 95 -3.39 -5.94 2.75
C SER A 95 -4.31 -5.01 1.92
N SER A 96 -4.29 -3.71 2.22
CA SER A 96 -5.01 -2.68 1.45
C SER A 96 -4.59 -2.68 -0.01
N ARG A 97 -3.28 -2.65 -0.30
CA ARG A 97 -2.77 -2.71 -1.69
C ARG A 97 -3.28 -3.96 -2.41
N ASN A 98 -3.17 -5.14 -1.77
CA ASN A 98 -3.60 -6.39 -2.38
C ASN A 98 -5.12 -6.43 -2.65
N ARG A 99 -5.95 -5.95 -1.71
CA ARG A 99 -7.40 -5.84 -1.91
C ARG A 99 -7.77 -4.81 -2.98
N MET A 100 -7.07 -3.68 -3.02
CA MET A 100 -7.30 -2.62 -4.00
C MET A 100 -6.94 -3.06 -5.43
N LEU A 101 -5.94 -3.93 -5.59
CA LEU A 101 -5.64 -4.57 -6.88
C LEU A 101 -6.75 -5.52 -7.31
N GLN A 102 -7.21 -6.39 -6.41
CA GLN A 102 -8.30 -7.33 -6.68
C GLN A 102 -9.60 -6.61 -7.08
N THR A 103 -9.83 -5.42 -6.54
CA THR A 103 -11.01 -4.59 -6.81
C THR A 103 -10.77 -3.50 -7.87
N GLN A 104 -9.59 -3.48 -8.51
CA GLN A 104 -9.23 -2.53 -9.57
C GLN A 104 -9.32 -1.05 -9.20
N VAL A 105 -9.13 -0.73 -7.91
CA VAL A 105 -9.08 0.66 -7.40
C VAL A 105 -7.66 1.11 -7.05
N TRP A 106 -6.69 0.20 -7.13
CA TRP A 106 -5.28 0.58 -6.99
C TRP A 106 -4.85 1.45 -8.18
N PRO A 107 -4.25 2.63 -7.96
CA PRO A 107 -4.02 3.59 -9.06
C PRO A 107 -3.10 3.09 -10.17
N ASP A 108 -2.10 2.26 -9.84
CA ASP A 108 -1.12 1.73 -10.79
C ASP A 108 -0.58 0.38 -10.32
N GLU A 109 -0.96 -0.70 -11.01
CA GLU A 109 -0.58 -2.08 -10.67
C GLU A 109 0.94 -2.34 -10.70
N ARG A 110 1.72 -1.45 -11.34
CA ARG A 110 3.18 -1.54 -11.40
C ARG A 110 3.85 -1.08 -10.12
N VAL A 111 3.13 -0.36 -9.26
CA VAL A 111 3.63 0.13 -7.99
C VAL A 111 3.52 -1.02 -6.99
N SER A 112 4.67 -1.55 -6.56
CA SER A 112 4.73 -2.51 -5.47
C SER A 112 4.42 -1.83 -4.14
N PHE A 113 4.08 -2.64 -3.16
CA PHE A 113 3.84 -2.27 -1.79
C PHE A 113 5.10 -1.63 -1.20
N GLU A 114 6.28 -2.19 -1.44
CA GLU A 114 7.53 -1.63 -0.94
C GLU A 114 7.79 -0.24 -1.53
N ALA A 115 7.53 -0.05 -2.84
CA ALA A 115 7.63 1.27 -3.47
C ALA A 115 6.61 2.26 -2.90
N SER A 116 5.37 1.81 -2.67
CA SER A 116 4.33 2.63 -2.04
C SER A 116 4.66 2.97 -0.59
N LEU A 117 5.27 2.05 0.16
CA LEU A 117 5.68 2.24 1.54
C LEU A 117 6.88 3.20 1.61
N GLU A 118 7.88 3.02 0.75
CA GLU A 118 9.03 3.91 0.63
C GLU A 118 8.58 5.36 0.36
N TYR A 119 7.68 5.57 -0.61
CA TYR A 119 7.10 6.88 -0.88
C TYR A 119 6.33 7.45 0.33
N ALA A 120 5.54 6.61 1.01
CA ALA A 120 4.80 7.04 2.19
C ALA A 120 5.75 7.48 3.31
N LEU A 121 6.81 6.72 3.57
CA LEU A 121 7.82 7.02 4.58
C LEU A 121 8.62 8.28 4.25
N ASP A 122 8.98 8.48 2.97
CA ASP A 122 9.65 9.71 2.54
C ASP A 122 8.79 10.96 2.80
N THR A 123 7.47 10.81 2.75
CA THR A 123 6.52 11.91 2.98
C THR A 123 6.14 12.07 4.46
N LEU A 124 6.03 10.96 5.19
CA LEU A 124 5.38 10.91 6.50
C LEU A 124 6.31 10.57 7.66
N ALA A 125 7.58 10.22 7.46
CA ALA A 125 8.44 9.71 8.54
C ALA A 125 8.43 10.57 9.81
N ASP A 126 8.50 11.91 9.67
CA ASP A 126 8.48 12.84 10.81
C ASP A 126 7.11 12.93 11.52
N ASP A 127 6.07 12.41 10.88
CA ASP A 127 4.69 12.41 11.34
C ASP A 127 4.25 11.08 11.95
N VAL A 128 5.03 10.02 11.76
CA VAL A 128 4.80 8.70 12.35
C VAL A 128 5.31 8.68 13.78
N HIS A 129 4.42 8.38 14.72
CA HIS A 129 4.79 8.18 16.12
C HIS A 129 5.20 6.74 16.39
N LEU A 130 4.49 5.77 15.81
CA LEU A 130 4.79 4.35 15.94
C LEU A 130 4.44 3.59 14.67
N PHE A 131 5.11 2.46 14.50
CA PHE A 131 4.78 1.45 13.51
C PHE A 131 4.11 0.26 14.17
N ASP A 132 2.90 -0.04 13.76
CA ASP A 132 2.26 -1.31 14.10
C ASP A 132 2.74 -2.36 13.08
N LEU A 133 3.41 -3.38 13.60
CA LEU A 133 4.02 -4.43 12.81
C LEU A 133 3.34 -5.76 13.11
N SER A 134 2.86 -6.39 12.05
CA SER A 134 2.42 -7.78 12.07
C SER A 134 2.76 -8.45 10.74
N GLY A 135 2.63 -9.77 10.69
CA GLY A 135 2.65 -10.52 9.44
C GLY A 135 1.40 -10.25 8.62
N GLY A 136 1.56 -10.38 7.31
CA GLY A 136 0.48 -10.47 6.33
C GLY A 136 0.65 -11.74 5.53
N TRP A 137 -0.41 -12.56 5.47
CA TRP A 137 -0.42 -13.82 4.72
C TRP A 137 -1.74 -13.94 3.96
N GLU A 138 -1.67 -13.95 2.63
CA GLU A 138 -2.82 -13.92 1.72
C GLU A 138 -3.82 -12.79 2.08
N SER A 139 -4.92 -13.12 2.77
CA SER A 139 -5.94 -12.16 3.23
C SER A 139 -5.87 -11.84 4.72
N GLU A 140 -5.03 -12.56 5.46
CA GLU A 140 -4.82 -12.43 6.91
C GLU A 140 -3.83 -11.30 7.21
N THR A 141 -4.11 -10.60 8.31
CA THR A 141 -3.22 -9.63 8.95
C THR A 141 -3.07 -10.04 10.41
N HIS A 142 -2.21 -9.38 11.19
CA HIS A 142 -2.00 -9.69 12.61
C HIS A 142 -1.37 -11.06 12.88
N ALA A 143 -0.70 -11.67 11.89
CA ALA A 143 0.12 -12.86 12.09
C ALA A 143 1.49 -12.49 12.71
N ILE A 144 2.31 -13.48 13.08
CA ILE A 144 3.72 -13.21 13.42
C ILE A 144 4.45 -12.76 12.14
N PRO A 145 5.15 -11.61 12.13
CA PRO A 145 5.85 -11.14 10.94
C PRO A 145 6.88 -12.14 10.42
N GLY A 146 6.90 -12.37 9.09
CA GLY A 146 7.91 -13.20 8.44
C GLY A 146 7.81 -14.70 8.72
N LEU A 147 6.65 -15.16 9.22
CA LEU A 147 6.30 -16.57 9.38
C LEU A 147 4.94 -16.85 8.73
N HIS A 148 4.78 -18.07 8.22
CA HIS A 148 3.48 -18.59 7.82
C HIS A 148 2.57 -18.72 9.06
N PRO A 149 1.24 -18.52 8.98
CA PRO A 149 0.37 -18.57 10.16
C PRO A 149 0.54 -19.80 11.06
N GLN A 150 0.75 -21.00 10.52
CA GLN A 150 0.93 -22.25 11.30
C GLN A 150 2.37 -22.47 11.81
N GLN A 151 3.32 -21.57 11.51
CA GLN A 151 4.69 -21.65 11.99
C GLN A 151 4.83 -20.89 13.32
N ASP A 152 5.67 -21.43 14.20
CA ASP A 152 6.08 -20.78 15.45
C ASP A 152 7.56 -20.36 15.39
N PRO A 153 7.94 -19.28 16.08
CA PRO A 153 9.29 -18.71 16.01
C PRO A 153 10.36 -19.54 16.74
N PHE A 154 9.98 -20.55 17.53
CA PHE A 154 10.95 -21.43 18.20
C PHE A 154 11.43 -22.54 17.26
N ARG A 155 10.58 -23.00 16.35
CA ARG A 155 10.85 -24.13 15.44
C ARG A 155 11.23 -23.68 14.03
N TYR A 156 10.78 -22.50 13.61
CA TYR A 156 10.98 -22.01 12.24
C TYR A 156 11.74 -20.69 12.25
N PRO A 157 12.76 -20.52 11.38
CA PRO A 157 13.47 -19.27 11.28
C PRO A 157 12.55 -18.19 10.69
N MET A 158 12.49 -17.03 11.36
CA MET A 158 11.82 -15.86 10.81
C MET A 158 12.56 -15.37 9.57
N LYS A 159 11.81 -15.01 8.52
CA LYS A 159 12.36 -14.47 7.27
C LYS A 159 12.81 -13.02 7.44
N LEU A 160 13.86 -12.81 8.23
CA LEU A 160 14.39 -11.49 8.55
C LEU A 160 15.41 -11.01 7.51
N ARG A 161 16.09 -11.93 6.82
CA ARG A 161 17.19 -11.60 5.88
C ARG A 161 17.10 -12.35 4.56
N GLU A 162 15.92 -12.89 4.24
CA GLU A 162 15.69 -13.57 2.98
C GLU A 162 15.77 -12.60 1.80
N SER A 163 16.14 -13.11 0.63
CA SER A 163 16.15 -12.30 -0.58
C SER A 163 14.72 -12.00 -1.06
N ALA A 164 14.52 -10.85 -1.73
CA ALA A 164 13.22 -10.44 -2.26
C ALA A 164 12.53 -11.52 -3.13
N SER A 165 13.33 -12.38 -3.79
CA SER A 165 12.83 -13.49 -4.60
C SER A 165 12.10 -14.60 -3.82
N VAL A 166 12.25 -14.64 -2.49
CA VAL A 166 11.56 -15.60 -1.61
C VAL A 166 10.11 -15.18 -1.36
N TYR A 167 9.82 -13.88 -1.48
CA TYR A 167 8.49 -13.34 -1.21
C TYR A 167 7.67 -13.23 -2.49
N ALA A 168 6.42 -13.66 -2.41
CA ALA A 168 5.40 -13.30 -3.38
C ALA A 168 4.54 -12.20 -2.76
N GLU A 169 4.67 -10.97 -3.24
CA GLU A 169 4.02 -9.77 -2.67
C GLU A 169 2.49 -9.91 -2.51
N SER A 170 1.84 -10.74 -3.35
CA SER A 170 0.42 -11.05 -3.27
C SER A 170 0.04 -12.09 -2.21
N GLY A 171 1.01 -12.77 -1.61
CA GLY A 171 0.83 -13.86 -0.66
C GLY A 171 1.50 -13.63 0.70
N GLU A 172 2.58 -12.86 0.76
CA GLU A 172 3.30 -12.57 2.00
C GLU A 172 3.97 -11.19 1.96
N LEU A 173 4.03 -10.54 3.13
CA LEU A 173 4.80 -9.31 3.36
C LEU A 173 6.33 -9.58 3.35
N ASP A 174 7.10 -8.85 2.55
CA ASP A 174 8.57 -8.86 2.63
C ASP A 174 9.05 -8.15 3.90
N LEU A 175 9.18 -8.91 5.00
CA LEU A 175 9.60 -8.39 6.29
C LEU A 175 11.02 -7.79 6.22
N ASN A 176 11.95 -8.42 5.50
CA ASN A 176 13.32 -7.93 5.41
C ASN A 176 13.36 -6.52 4.82
N ARG A 177 12.65 -6.29 3.71
CA ARG A 177 12.59 -4.97 3.08
C ARG A 177 11.84 -3.94 3.92
N VAL A 178 10.74 -4.33 4.56
CA VAL A 178 9.98 -3.45 5.48
C VAL A 178 10.86 -2.93 6.61
N LEU A 179 11.58 -3.82 7.30
CA LEU A 179 12.44 -3.42 8.43
C LEU A 179 13.56 -2.47 7.96
N GLU A 180 14.11 -2.71 6.77
CA GLU A 180 15.13 -1.83 6.18
C GLU A 180 14.57 -0.43 5.88
N LEU A 181 13.37 -0.35 5.29
CA LEU A 181 12.69 0.92 5.02
C LEU A 181 12.38 1.68 6.30
N MET A 182 11.90 0.99 7.34
CA MET A 182 11.64 1.60 8.66
C MET A 182 12.91 2.19 9.27
N VAL A 183 14.02 1.43 9.30
CA VAL A 183 15.32 1.91 9.82
C VAL A 183 15.85 3.09 9.00
N THR A 184 15.74 3.03 7.67
CA THR A 184 16.18 4.09 6.76
C THR A 184 15.40 5.38 6.95
N ALA A 185 14.08 5.28 7.16
CA ALA A 185 13.21 6.42 7.36
C ALA A 185 13.29 7.02 8.77
N THR A 186 13.83 6.29 9.74
CA THR A 186 13.90 6.72 11.15
C THR A 186 15.35 6.84 11.65
N VAL A 187 15.96 5.75 12.09
CA VAL A 187 17.26 5.72 12.75
C VAL A 187 18.35 6.36 11.90
N ARG A 188 18.34 6.14 10.58
CA ARG A 188 19.32 6.77 9.66
C ARG A 188 19.13 8.26 9.45
N ARG A 189 18.02 8.82 9.93
CA ARG A 189 17.70 10.25 9.95
C ARG A 189 17.74 10.81 11.37
N ASP A 190 18.44 10.13 12.28
CA ASP A 190 18.56 10.48 13.71
C ASP A 190 17.21 10.60 14.42
N LYS A 191 16.27 9.69 14.11
CA LYS A 191 14.97 9.57 14.76
C LYS A 191 14.82 8.25 15.49
N ASP A 192 14.02 8.26 16.55
CA ASP A 192 13.63 7.05 17.26
C ASP A 192 12.74 6.17 16.37
N LEU A 193 13.02 4.86 16.37
CA LEU A 193 12.16 3.85 15.78
C LEU A 193 11.31 3.20 16.88
N ARG A 194 10.00 3.51 16.89
CA ARG A 194 9.02 2.89 17.80
C ARG A 194 8.21 1.85 17.05
N VAL A 195 8.28 0.60 17.49
CA VAL A 195 7.60 -0.54 16.87
C VAL A 195 6.77 -1.27 17.92
N VAL A 196 5.51 -1.54 17.59
CA VAL A 196 4.61 -2.38 18.38
C VAL A 196 4.29 -3.61 17.55
N LEU A 197 4.43 -4.81 18.15
CA LEU A 197 3.94 -6.02 17.52
C LEU A 197 2.44 -6.18 17.78
N GLN A 198 1.64 -6.06 16.73
CA GLN A 198 0.19 -6.21 16.80
C GLN A 198 -0.21 -7.58 16.25
N VAL A 199 -0.02 -8.63 17.05
CA VAL A 199 -0.28 -10.02 16.66
C VAL A 199 -1.52 -10.54 17.39
N PHE A 200 -2.43 -11.18 16.67
CA PHE A 200 -3.64 -11.78 17.22
C PHE A 200 -3.55 -13.31 17.27
N ASP A 201 -4.30 -13.91 18.20
CA ASP A 201 -4.56 -15.35 18.26
C ASP A 201 -3.31 -16.25 18.33
N ARG A 202 -2.28 -15.84 19.06
CA ARG A 202 -1.07 -16.66 19.31
C ARG A 202 -0.72 -16.70 20.78
N ASP A 203 0.06 -17.72 21.12
CA ASP A 203 0.67 -17.87 22.43
C ASP A 203 1.60 -16.68 22.72
N ILE A 204 1.50 -16.11 23.93
CA ILE A 204 2.27 -14.94 24.32
C ILE A 204 3.79 -15.19 24.27
N GLU A 205 4.24 -16.42 24.55
CA GLU A 205 5.66 -16.80 24.47
C GLU A 205 6.17 -16.71 23.03
N GLN A 206 5.34 -17.08 22.05
CA GLN A 206 5.69 -16.95 20.64
C GLN A 206 5.78 -15.47 20.22
N ILE A 207 4.85 -14.63 20.70
CA ILE A 207 4.88 -13.19 20.42
C ILE A 207 6.14 -12.55 21.02
N LEU A 208 6.49 -12.92 22.26
CA LEU A 208 7.70 -12.44 22.93
C LEU A 208 8.98 -12.89 22.22
N GLU A 209 9.05 -14.14 21.76
CA GLU A 209 10.20 -14.63 21.00
C GLU A 209 10.35 -13.92 19.66
N ALA A 210 9.25 -13.73 18.92
CA ALA A 210 9.27 -12.94 17.69
C ALA A 210 9.72 -11.50 17.94
N ALA A 211 9.24 -10.86 19.02
CA ALA A 211 9.67 -9.52 19.43
C ALA A 211 11.17 -9.46 19.69
N ARG A 212 11.71 -10.46 20.41
CA ARG A 212 13.14 -10.56 20.72
C ARG A 212 13.98 -10.67 19.44
N LEU A 213 13.59 -11.55 18.52
CA LEU A 213 14.28 -11.78 17.25
C LEU A 213 14.25 -10.53 16.35
N ILE A 214 13.08 -9.90 16.18
CA ILE A 214 12.93 -8.67 15.39
C ILE A 214 13.75 -7.53 16.01
N ARG A 215 13.70 -7.36 17.34
CA ARG A 215 14.48 -6.32 18.03
C ARG A 215 15.99 -6.50 17.81
N HIS A 216 16.49 -7.74 17.93
CA HIS A 216 17.90 -8.03 17.67
C HIS A 216 18.30 -7.68 16.23
N ASP A 217 17.47 -8.00 15.24
CA ASP A 217 17.74 -7.68 13.85
C ASP A 217 17.69 -6.16 13.57
N LEU A 218 16.71 -5.45 14.14
CA LEU A 218 16.61 -3.98 14.04
C LEU A 218 17.85 -3.28 14.61
N ILE A 219 18.34 -3.72 15.78
CA ILE A 219 19.58 -3.17 16.37
C ILE A 219 20.78 -3.46 15.45
N ALA A 220 20.88 -4.67 14.90
CA ALA A 220 21.95 -5.01 13.97
C ALA A 220 21.91 -4.15 12.70
N ARG A 221 20.72 -3.87 12.15
CA ARG A 221 20.52 -2.98 11.00
C ARG A 221 20.88 -1.54 11.31
N ALA A 222 20.44 -1.02 12.44
CA ALA A 222 20.75 0.33 12.89
C ALA A 222 22.27 0.57 12.99
N ASN A 223 23.00 -0.43 13.49
CA ASN A 223 24.45 -0.36 13.71
C ASN A 223 25.29 -0.70 12.46
N ALA A 224 24.70 -1.25 11.41
CA ALA A 224 25.42 -1.53 10.17
C ALA A 224 25.87 -0.20 9.49
N PRO A 225 26.90 -0.20 8.64
CA PRO A 225 27.16 0.94 7.76
C PRO A 225 25.94 1.24 6.89
N ALA A 226 25.60 2.51 6.69
CA ALA A 226 24.56 2.88 5.75
C ALA A 226 24.94 2.36 4.36
N MET A 227 24.11 1.49 3.79
CA MET A 227 24.25 1.09 2.40
C MET A 227 23.81 2.24 1.50
N GLU A 228 24.40 2.34 0.30
CA GLU A 228 23.94 3.29 -0.70
C GLU A 228 22.44 3.05 -0.97
N TYR A 229 21.62 4.04 -0.59
CA TYR A 229 20.18 3.96 -0.79
C TYR A 229 19.87 3.99 -2.28
N ARG A 230 19.20 2.95 -2.76
CA ARG A 230 18.68 2.88 -4.13
C ARG A 230 17.16 2.89 -4.04
N PRO A 231 16.51 3.94 -4.55
CA PRO A 231 15.05 3.99 -4.63
C PRO A 231 14.51 2.76 -5.36
N ILE A 232 13.34 2.29 -4.95
CA ILE A 232 12.69 1.16 -5.58
C ILE A 232 12.22 1.57 -6.98
N GLU A 233 12.79 0.93 -8.00
CA GLU A 233 12.43 1.20 -9.38
C GLU A 233 11.02 0.65 -9.68
N ILE A 234 10.10 1.55 -10.04
CA ILE A 234 8.80 1.16 -10.58
C ILE A 234 9.02 0.53 -11.96
N VAL A 235 8.56 -0.71 -12.14
CA VAL A 235 8.72 -1.45 -13.40
C VAL A 235 8.05 -0.68 -14.53
N THR A 236 8.84 -0.01 -15.36
CA THR A 236 8.33 0.59 -16.59
C THR A 236 8.10 -0.54 -17.59
N ALA A 237 6.87 -0.63 -18.12
CA ALA A 237 6.57 -1.58 -19.18
C ALA A 237 7.54 -1.31 -20.34
N LYS A 238 8.44 -2.26 -20.64
CA LYS A 238 9.25 -2.20 -21.86
C LYS A 238 8.27 -2.08 -23.03
N LYS A 239 8.24 -0.91 -23.70
CA LYS A 239 7.54 -0.74 -24.96
C LYS A 239 7.99 -1.91 -25.85
N LYS A 240 7.09 -2.86 -26.12
CA LYS A 240 7.31 -3.87 -27.16
C LYS A 240 7.61 -3.08 -28.43
N ARG A 241 8.89 -3.04 -28.83
CA ARG A 241 9.28 -2.49 -30.13
C ARG A 241 8.50 -3.29 -31.15
N ALA A 242 7.53 -2.65 -31.79
CA ALA A 242 6.82 -3.26 -32.90
C ALA A 242 7.87 -3.76 -33.91
N PRO A 243 7.80 -5.01 -34.37
CA PRO A 243 8.75 -5.51 -35.34
C PRO A 243 8.69 -4.60 -36.55
N ALA A 244 9.85 -4.04 -36.93
CA ALA A 244 9.97 -3.17 -38.08
C ALA A 244 9.39 -3.89 -39.30
N ARG A 245 8.29 -3.37 -39.82
CA ARG A 245 7.68 -3.84 -41.07
C ARG A 245 8.73 -3.68 -42.17
N ARG A 246 9.40 -4.78 -42.52
CA ARG A 246 10.30 -4.87 -43.67
C ARG A 246 9.48 -4.47 -44.90
N ARG A 247 9.68 -3.25 -45.39
CA ARG A 247 9.17 -2.82 -46.70
C ARG A 247 9.92 -3.63 -47.76
N THR A 248 9.33 -4.72 -48.22
CA THR A 248 9.73 -5.35 -49.47
C THR A 248 9.44 -4.38 -50.61
N ALA A 249 10.50 -3.86 -51.22
CA ALA A 249 10.43 -3.08 -52.45
C ALA A 249 9.94 -3.99 -53.59
N ALA A 250 8.65 -3.90 -53.93
CA ALA A 250 8.13 -4.51 -55.14
C ALA A 250 8.60 -3.69 -56.35
N ARG A 251 9.55 -4.28 -57.08
CA ARG A 251 10.12 -3.81 -58.34
C ARG A 251 9.05 -3.84 -59.43
N ARG A 252 8.82 -2.71 -60.10
CA ARG A 252 7.97 -2.55 -61.30
C ARG A 252 8.52 -3.39 -62.46
N VAL A 253 7.67 -4.15 -63.15
CA VAL A 253 7.79 -4.47 -64.59
C VAL A 253 6.39 -4.52 -65.21
N SER A 254 6.29 -3.98 -66.43
CA SER A 254 5.09 -3.62 -67.20
C SER A 254 4.59 -4.70 -68.17
N ALA A 255 3.26 -4.73 -68.31
CA ALA A 255 2.38 -5.13 -69.44
C ALA A 255 2.92 -5.89 -70.68
N ALA A 256 2.27 -7.02 -71.02
CA ALA A 256 1.67 -7.27 -72.35
C ALA A 256 0.74 -8.52 -72.40
N ARG A 257 -0.54 -8.25 -72.75
CA ARG A 257 -1.60 -9.00 -73.49
C ARG A 257 -1.52 -10.51 -73.85
N ALA A 258 -2.64 -11.21 -73.60
CA ALA A 258 -3.44 -12.06 -74.52
C ALA A 258 -4.78 -12.44 -73.80
N VAL A 259 -5.96 -11.85 -74.05
CA VAL A 259 -6.97 -11.94 -75.14
C VAL A 259 -7.78 -13.26 -75.21
N LYS A 260 -9.08 -13.10 -74.84
CA LYS A 260 -10.35 -13.68 -75.36
C LYS A 260 -10.86 -15.09 -74.98
N ASN A 261 -12.00 -15.09 -74.26
CA ASN A 261 -13.38 -15.52 -74.66
C ASN A 261 -14.14 -15.93 -73.37
N GLY A 262 -15.42 -15.64 -73.07
CA GLY A 262 -16.53 -14.92 -73.71
C GLY A 262 -17.81 -15.15 -72.87
N HIS A 263 -18.66 -14.12 -72.75
CA HIS A 263 -20.14 -14.10 -72.51
C HIS A 263 -20.77 -14.82 -71.28
N SER A 264 -21.84 -14.35 -70.62
CA SER A 264 -22.74 -13.18 -70.71
C SER A 264 -23.73 -13.19 -69.51
N GLY A 265 -24.35 -12.03 -69.19
CA GLY A 265 -25.58 -11.90 -68.35
C GLY A 265 -25.41 -11.04 -67.07
N ALA A 266 -25.56 -9.70 -67.09
CA ALA A 266 -26.79 -8.91 -66.90
C ALA A 266 -27.54 -9.21 -65.57
N LYS A 267 -27.99 -8.29 -64.69
CA LYS A 267 -28.24 -6.82 -64.73
C LYS A 267 -28.65 -6.39 -63.29
N LYS A 268 -28.23 -5.17 -62.85
CA LYS A 268 -29.00 -4.10 -62.11
C LYS A 268 -29.75 -4.44 -60.79
N LYS A 269 -29.82 -3.65 -59.71
CA LYS A 269 -29.69 -2.20 -59.43
C LYS A 269 -29.41 -1.95 -57.93
N THR A 270 -28.80 -0.79 -57.68
CA THR A 270 -28.63 -0.05 -56.43
C THR A 270 -29.92 0.58 -55.88
N ARG A 271 -30.00 0.80 -54.55
CA ARG A 271 -30.52 2.06 -53.98
C ARG A 271 -30.10 2.32 -52.51
N LYS A 272 -29.59 3.54 -52.29
CA LYS A 272 -29.34 4.23 -51.00
C LYS A 272 -30.63 4.84 -50.42
N LYS A 273 -30.75 4.91 -49.09
CA LYS A 273 -30.99 6.11 -48.23
C LYS A 273 -31.39 5.63 -46.81
N LYS A 274 -30.66 5.91 -45.73
CA LYS A 274 -30.51 7.15 -44.92
C LYS A 274 -31.78 7.59 -44.16
N THR A 275 -31.65 7.60 -42.82
CA THR A 275 -32.24 8.52 -41.79
C THR A 275 -33.77 8.50 -41.61
N LYS A 276 -34.37 8.67 -40.41
CA LYS A 276 -34.01 9.42 -39.19
C LYS A 276 -34.98 9.02 -38.04
N LYS A 277 -34.51 9.16 -36.79
CA LYS A 277 -35.20 9.48 -35.53
C LYS A 277 -36.75 9.44 -35.47
N SER A 278 -37.27 8.72 -34.48
CA SER A 278 -37.80 9.29 -33.22
C SER A 278 -37.65 8.26 -32.12
#